data_AF-A0AAW2YU24-F1
#
_entry.id   AF-A0AAW2YU24-F1
#
_cell.length_a   1.000
_cell.length_b   1.000
_cell.length_c   1.000
_cell.angle_alpha   90.00
_cell.angle_beta   90.00
_cell.angle_gamma   90.00
#
_symmetry.space_group_name_H-M   'P 1'
#
loop_
_entity.id
_entity.type
_entity.pdbx_description
1 polymer ?
#
loop_
_entity_poly.entity_id
_entity_poly.type
_entity_poly.pdbx_seq_one_letter_code
_entity_poly.pdbx_strand_id
1 'polypeptide(L)'
;MNYYRWTENTQYKLRVDSNSDTKICLGVQQQVREGAKPAHISFYVSKCDPKDENSVIYEINKAAENEKFVSDKEVSGSLMVEPNKNYIVIPCTFNADIEANFTLSATWRKDTYPDAKVHLSPILDVDKETITVTSSWSGERAGGSVNDLESWQKNPRFALKLTKDATVNILLCQTEKEQNKLSAVGFHIFEKNQKEPTFKHQSWNYFRIASCKIALKASTTYSIIPSTFYKNEEKPFILKIITQKGVVDSFKQEL
;
A
#
# COMPACT_ATOMS: atom_id res chain seq x y z
N MET A 1 2.26 4.94 8.43
CA MET A 1 3.57 5.10 7.77
C MET A 1 3.85 6.55 7.47
N ASN A 2 5.12 6.91 7.53
CA ASN A 2 5.57 8.27 7.23
C ASN A 2 5.57 8.56 5.73
N TYR A 3 5.93 7.57 4.91
CA TYR A 3 6.12 7.69 3.46
C TYR A 3 5.16 6.78 2.72
N TYR A 4 4.75 7.11 1.48
CA TYR A 4 3.93 6.19 0.66
C TYR A 4 4.77 5.06 0.05
N ARG A 5 6.09 5.26 -0.08
CA ARG A 5 7.02 4.31 -0.72
C ARG A 5 7.21 2.99 0.03
N TRP A 6 6.64 2.83 1.23
CA TRP A 6 6.59 1.52 1.89
C TRP A 6 5.99 0.43 1.00
N THR A 7 5.10 0.78 0.07
CA THR A 7 4.49 -0.17 -0.88
C THR A 7 5.52 -0.75 -1.85
N GLU A 8 6.68 -0.12 -1.97
CA GLU A 8 7.79 -0.52 -2.84
C GLU A 8 8.79 -1.42 -2.10
N ASN A 9 8.68 -1.53 -0.77
CA ASN A 9 9.49 -2.46 -0.01
C ASN A 9 9.07 -3.89 -0.32
N THR A 10 10.05 -4.81 -0.33
CA THR A 10 9.76 -6.25 -0.41
C THR A 10 8.84 -6.65 0.75
N GLN A 11 7.74 -7.31 0.41
CA GLN A 11 6.78 -7.82 1.37
C GLN A 11 6.98 -9.33 1.51
N TYR A 12 6.91 -9.83 2.74
CA TYR A 12 7.13 -11.23 3.06
C TYR A 12 5.85 -11.84 3.60
N LYS A 13 5.51 -13.03 3.11
CA LYS A 13 4.42 -13.83 3.66
C LYS A 13 4.95 -14.67 4.82
N LEU A 14 4.35 -14.49 5.99
CA LEU A 14 4.55 -15.30 7.18
C LEU A 14 3.34 -16.22 7.36
N ARG A 15 3.57 -17.52 7.48
CA ARG A 15 2.55 -18.52 7.81
C ARG A 15 3.10 -19.47 8.85
N VAL A 16 2.26 -19.86 9.80
CA VAL A 16 2.60 -20.91 10.75
C VAL A 16 1.56 -22.02 10.64
N ASP A 17 2.01 -23.19 10.22
CA ASP A 17 1.19 -24.40 10.33
C ASP A 17 1.32 -24.92 11.75
N SER A 18 0.23 -24.83 12.51
CA SER A 18 0.13 -25.27 13.90
C SER A 18 -1.32 -25.64 14.22
N ASN A 19 -1.53 -26.32 15.35
CA ASN A 19 -2.87 -26.58 15.89
C ASN A 19 -3.33 -25.52 16.90
N SER A 20 -2.45 -24.61 17.29
CA SER A 20 -2.71 -23.57 18.30
C SER A 20 -1.99 -22.26 17.97
N ASP A 21 -2.50 -21.18 18.56
CA ASP A 21 -1.88 -19.86 18.47
C ASP A 21 -0.41 -19.93 18.88
N THR A 22 0.48 -19.45 18.00
CA THR A 22 1.92 -19.56 18.19
C THR A 22 2.52 -18.18 18.39
N LYS A 23 3.43 -18.04 19.37
CA LYS A 23 4.21 -16.81 19.53
C LYS A 23 5.43 -16.84 18.62
N ILE A 24 5.47 -15.94 17.65
CA ILE A 24 6.61 -15.74 16.74
C ILE A 24 7.38 -14.50 17.15
N CYS A 25 8.71 -14.61 17.20
CA CYS A 25 9.62 -13.48 17.28
C CYS A 25 10.16 -13.17 15.89
N LEU A 26 9.79 -12.01 15.35
CA LEU A 26 10.28 -11.47 14.08
C LEU A 26 11.48 -10.59 14.34
N GLY A 27 12.55 -10.77 13.57
CA GLY A 27 13.78 -9.98 13.66
C GLY A 27 14.19 -9.43 12.30
N VAL A 28 14.59 -8.15 12.26
CA VAL A 28 15.25 -7.55 11.10
C VAL A 28 16.66 -7.15 11.50
N GLN A 29 17.65 -7.73 10.84
CA GLN A 29 19.06 -7.42 11.05
C GLN A 29 19.63 -6.76 9.80
N GLN A 30 20.19 -5.56 9.92
CA GLN A 30 20.81 -4.84 8.81
C GLN A 30 22.32 -5.04 8.75
N GLN A 31 22.87 -5.07 7.54
CA GLN A 31 24.32 -5.05 7.34
C GLN A 31 24.84 -3.62 7.47
N VAL A 32 25.68 -3.38 8.47
CA VAL A 32 26.30 -2.06 8.72
C VAL A 32 27.79 -2.16 8.41
N ARG A 33 28.26 -1.31 7.49
CA ARG A 33 29.70 -1.20 7.19
C ARG A 33 30.45 -0.72 8.43
N GLU A 34 31.69 -1.16 8.58
CA GLU A 34 32.54 -0.70 9.68
C GLU A 34 32.67 0.84 9.66
N GLY A 35 32.52 1.46 10.83
CA GLY A 35 32.54 2.93 10.98
C GLY A 35 31.27 3.67 10.52
N ALA A 36 30.31 3.00 9.89
CA ALA A 36 29.04 3.62 9.48
C ALA A 36 28.01 3.60 10.62
N LYS A 37 27.10 4.59 10.62
CA LYS A 37 25.94 4.60 11.50
C LYS A 37 24.85 3.66 10.93
N PRO A 38 24.20 2.82 11.75
CA PRO A 38 23.06 2.02 11.31
C PRO A 38 21.92 2.91 10.80
N ALA A 39 21.15 2.42 9.83
CA ALA A 39 19.88 3.06 9.48
C ALA A 39 18.87 2.87 10.63
N HIS A 40 17.85 3.73 10.68
CA HIS A 40 16.72 3.48 11.59
C HIS A 40 15.82 2.43 10.96
N ILE A 41 15.76 1.23 11.54
CA ILE A 41 15.00 0.09 10.98
C ILE A 41 13.83 -0.32 11.89
N SER A 42 12.79 -0.87 11.27
CA SER A 42 11.66 -1.56 11.91
C SER A 42 10.97 -2.45 10.86
N PHE A 43 9.83 -3.03 11.23
CA PHE A 43 8.96 -3.74 10.32
C PHE A 43 7.49 -3.50 10.68
N TYR A 44 6.62 -3.57 9.67
CA TYR A 44 5.17 -3.60 9.85
C TYR A 44 4.66 -5.03 9.74
N VAL A 45 3.59 -5.34 10.48
CA VAL A 45 2.87 -6.61 10.34
C VAL A 45 1.40 -6.35 10.03
N SER A 46 0.93 -6.91 8.92
CA SER A 46 -0.46 -6.86 8.48
C SER A 46 -1.06 -8.26 8.40
N LYS A 47 -2.37 -8.36 8.58
CA LYS A 47 -3.15 -9.52 8.15
C LYS A 47 -3.20 -9.54 6.62
N CYS A 48 -3.18 -10.73 6.02
CA CYS A 48 -3.45 -10.88 4.58
C CYS A 48 -4.94 -10.67 4.28
N ASP A 49 -5.25 -10.31 3.03
CA ASP A 49 -6.60 -10.46 2.49
C ASP A 49 -6.86 -11.97 2.28
N PRO A 50 -7.85 -12.59 2.95
CA PRO A 50 -8.17 -14.01 2.75
C PRO A 50 -8.60 -14.34 1.32
N LYS A 51 -8.98 -13.33 0.50
CA LYS A 51 -9.32 -13.51 -0.91
C LYS A 51 -8.10 -13.43 -1.83
N ASP A 52 -6.95 -12.98 -1.33
CA ASP A 52 -5.72 -12.81 -2.10
C ASP A 52 -4.47 -12.93 -1.22
N GLU A 53 -4.24 -14.14 -0.71
CA GLU A 53 -3.22 -14.40 0.30
C GLU A 53 -1.77 -14.42 -0.26
N ASN A 54 -1.61 -14.29 -1.58
CA ASN A 54 -0.32 -14.38 -2.27
C ASN A 54 0.10 -13.08 -2.97
N SER A 55 -0.61 -11.98 -2.74
CA SER A 55 -0.26 -10.69 -3.33
C SER A 55 0.29 -9.71 -2.31
N VAL A 56 1.11 -8.80 -2.80
CA VAL A 56 1.50 -7.59 -2.06
C VAL A 56 0.27 -6.78 -1.66
N ILE A 57 0.34 -6.13 -0.52
CA ILE A 57 -0.71 -5.26 0.01
C ILE A 57 -0.35 -3.79 -0.19
N TYR A 58 -1.40 -2.97 -0.35
CA TYR A 58 -1.31 -1.51 -0.48
C TYR A 58 -2.05 -0.77 0.63
N GLU A 59 -2.64 -1.53 1.55
CA GLU A 59 -3.30 -1.08 2.77
C GLU A 59 -2.89 -2.02 3.90
N ILE A 60 -2.58 -1.48 5.08
CA ILE A 60 -2.22 -2.27 6.25
C ILE A 60 -3.45 -2.52 7.10
N ASN A 61 -3.84 -3.80 7.19
CA ASN A 61 -4.75 -4.31 8.20
C ASN A 61 -3.91 -4.81 9.38
N LYS A 62 -3.58 -3.90 10.29
CA LYS A 62 -2.59 -4.10 11.35
C LYS A 62 -2.83 -5.39 12.17
N ALA A 63 -1.81 -6.25 12.25
CA ALA A 63 -1.85 -7.48 13.05
C ALA A 63 -1.14 -7.34 14.39
N ALA A 64 -0.17 -6.43 14.51
CA ALA A 64 0.53 -6.10 15.73
C ALA A 64 0.89 -4.61 15.78
N GLU A 65 1.17 -4.11 16.98
CA GLU A 65 1.83 -2.83 17.16
C GLU A 65 3.18 -2.82 16.44
N ASN A 66 3.54 -1.66 15.88
CA ASN A 66 4.81 -1.55 15.18
C ASN A 66 5.91 -1.38 16.22
N GLU A 67 7.02 -2.08 16.02
CA GLU A 67 8.21 -1.83 16.81
C GLU A 67 8.72 -0.40 16.57
N LYS A 68 9.25 0.22 17.62
CA LYS A 68 9.90 1.52 17.48
C LYS A 68 11.04 1.39 16.48
N PHE A 69 11.17 2.38 15.61
CA PHE A 69 12.34 2.46 14.75
C PHE A 69 13.58 2.71 15.61
N VAL A 70 14.58 1.85 15.46
CA VAL A 70 15.85 1.92 16.21
C VAL A 70 17.02 2.07 15.25
N SER A 71 18.00 2.87 15.64
CA SER A 71 19.27 3.04 14.94
C SER A 71 20.29 2.02 15.44
N ASP A 72 19.99 0.73 15.27
CA ASP A 72 20.83 -0.39 15.72
C ASP A 72 20.95 -1.46 14.63
N LYS A 73 21.87 -2.42 14.80
CA LYS A 73 22.08 -3.52 13.84
C LYS A 73 20.88 -4.46 13.74
N GLU A 74 20.04 -4.51 14.76
CA GLU A 74 18.89 -5.41 14.82
C GLU A 74 17.70 -4.78 15.55
N VAL A 75 16.49 -5.16 15.12
CA VAL A 75 15.23 -4.89 15.81
C VAL A 75 14.38 -6.16 15.80
N SER A 76 13.74 -6.47 16.91
CA SER A 76 12.89 -7.66 17.06
C SER A 76 11.58 -7.33 17.75
N GLY A 77 10.52 -8.02 17.35
CA GLY A 77 9.18 -7.89 17.93
C GLY A 77 8.47 -9.24 17.99
N SER A 78 7.53 -9.36 18.93
CA SER A 78 6.73 -10.57 19.09
C SER A 78 5.31 -10.41 18.55
N LEU A 79 4.82 -11.44 17.87
CA LEU A 79 3.48 -11.52 17.32
C LEU A 79 2.83 -12.85 17.74
N MET A 80 1.57 -12.80 18.17
CA MET A 80 0.73 -13.98 18.27
C MET A 80 0.09 -14.24 16.90
N VAL A 81 0.36 -15.40 16.32
CA VAL A 81 -0.22 -15.82 15.04
C VAL A 81 -1.26 -16.90 15.24
N GLU A 82 -2.38 -16.76 14.54
CA GLU A 82 -3.46 -17.73 14.50
C GLU A 82 -3.05 -18.94 13.62
N PRO A 83 -3.47 -20.17 13.97
CA PRO A 83 -3.22 -21.38 13.19
C PRO A 83 -3.54 -21.20 11.71
N ASN A 84 -2.58 -21.55 10.86
CA ASN A 84 -2.80 -21.67 9.42
C ASN A 84 -3.25 -20.37 8.73
N LYS A 85 -3.05 -19.21 9.37
CA LYS A 85 -3.30 -17.89 8.79
C LYS A 85 -2.03 -17.28 8.19
N ASN A 86 -2.24 -16.48 7.14
CA ASN A 86 -1.17 -15.74 6.48
C ASN A 86 -1.11 -14.30 7.01
N TYR A 87 0.12 -13.82 7.21
CA TYR A 87 0.45 -12.45 7.60
C TYR A 87 1.46 -11.88 6.60
N ILE A 88 1.47 -10.55 6.47
CA ILE A 88 2.46 -9.82 5.69
C ILE A 88 3.42 -9.12 6.64
N VAL A 89 4.71 -9.33 6.45
CA VAL A 89 5.79 -8.62 7.14
C VAL A 89 6.48 -7.70 6.14
N ILE A 90 6.63 -6.42 6.51
CA ILE A 90 7.22 -5.39 5.66
C ILE A 90 8.39 -4.75 6.40
N PRO A 91 9.62 -5.25 6.21
CA PRO A 91 10.83 -4.59 6.68
C PRO A 91 10.95 -3.20 6.06
N CYS A 92 11.37 -2.22 6.84
CA CYS A 92 11.47 -0.85 6.36
C CYS A 92 12.47 -0.01 7.17
N THR A 93 12.97 1.04 6.52
CA THR A 93 13.68 2.13 7.17
C THR A 93 12.71 3.24 7.56
N PHE A 94 13.09 4.04 8.56
CA PHE A 94 12.27 5.16 9.01
C PHE A 94 12.12 6.22 7.92
N ASN A 95 13.23 6.54 7.24
CA ASN A 95 13.28 7.48 6.13
C ASN A 95 13.16 6.74 4.79
N ALA A 96 12.50 7.37 3.83
CA ALA A 96 12.50 6.91 2.45
C ALA A 96 13.90 6.98 1.83
N ASP A 97 14.09 6.24 0.75
CA ASP A 97 15.29 6.25 -0.10
C ASP A 97 16.58 5.82 0.63
N ILE A 98 16.42 5.10 1.75
CA ILE A 98 17.54 4.45 2.44
C ILE A 98 17.58 2.98 2.02
N GLU A 99 18.62 2.62 1.29
CA GLU A 99 18.88 1.25 0.87
C GLU A 99 19.87 0.57 1.82
N ALA A 100 19.51 -0.62 2.30
CA ALA A 100 20.37 -1.44 3.15
C ALA A 100 20.09 -2.93 2.91
N ASN A 101 21.14 -3.73 2.92
CA ASN A 101 20.99 -5.18 2.96
C ASN A 101 20.51 -5.60 4.35
N PHE A 102 19.57 -6.53 4.41
CA PHE A 102 19.06 -7.03 5.68
C PHE A 102 18.79 -8.54 5.63
N THR A 103 18.66 -9.13 6.81
CA THR A 103 18.14 -10.47 7.04
C THR A 103 16.86 -10.34 7.85
N LEU A 104 15.78 -10.96 7.36
CA LEU A 104 14.52 -11.10 8.08
C LEU A 104 14.44 -12.51 8.65
N SER A 105 14.14 -12.64 9.93
CA SER A 105 14.02 -13.91 10.64
C SER A 105 12.66 -14.03 11.32
N ALA A 106 12.17 -15.27 11.43
CA ALA A 106 11.01 -15.64 12.23
C ALA A 106 11.40 -16.84 13.09
N THR A 107 11.36 -16.66 14.40
CA THR A 107 11.80 -17.67 15.39
C THR A 107 10.68 -17.98 16.38
N TRP A 108 10.67 -19.19 16.91
CA TRP A 108 9.68 -19.66 17.87
C TRP A 108 10.31 -20.67 18.84
N ARG A 109 9.69 -20.85 20.00
CA ARG A 109 10.13 -21.85 20.99
C ARG A 109 9.57 -23.22 20.63
N LYS A 110 10.39 -24.08 20.03
CA LYS A 110 10.00 -25.43 19.60
C LYS A 110 9.48 -26.30 20.76
N ASP A 111 10.06 -26.13 21.94
CA ASP A 111 9.68 -26.81 23.18
C ASP A 111 8.32 -26.34 23.72
N THR A 112 7.89 -25.13 23.37
CA THR A 112 6.53 -24.63 23.66
C THR A 112 5.53 -24.96 22.55
N TYR A 113 5.98 -24.95 21.29
CA TYR A 113 5.16 -25.17 20.10
C TYR A 113 5.80 -26.25 19.19
N PRO A 114 5.73 -27.54 19.60
CA PRO A 114 6.47 -28.61 18.95
C PRO A 114 5.94 -28.97 17.56
N ASP A 115 4.67 -28.69 17.30
CA ASP A 115 3.98 -28.92 16.02
C ASP A 115 4.11 -27.75 15.03
N ALA A 116 4.56 -26.58 15.49
CA ALA A 116 4.64 -25.38 14.67
C ALA A 116 5.69 -25.51 13.56
N LYS A 117 5.27 -25.26 12.32
CA LYS A 117 6.14 -25.09 11.15
C LYS A 117 5.98 -23.68 10.59
N VAL A 118 7.07 -22.91 10.66
CA VAL A 118 7.08 -21.52 10.19
C VAL A 118 7.57 -21.44 8.76
N HIS A 119 6.78 -20.77 7.93
CA HIS A 119 7.09 -20.45 6.55
C HIS A 119 7.23 -18.94 6.42
N LEU A 120 8.37 -18.50 5.90
CA LEU A 120 8.64 -17.09 5.63
C LEU A 120 9.27 -16.98 4.25
N SER A 121 8.58 -16.31 3.34
CA SER A 121 9.06 -16.15 1.96
C SER A 121 8.70 -14.77 1.40
N PRO A 122 9.53 -14.22 0.49
CA PRO A 122 9.17 -13.00 -0.21
C PRO A 122 7.95 -13.25 -1.10
N ILE A 123 7.07 -12.27 -1.17
CA ILE A 123 6.00 -12.24 -2.17
C ILE A 123 6.60 -11.70 -3.45
N LEU A 124 6.67 -12.56 -4.45
CA LEU A 124 7.18 -12.20 -5.77
C LEU A 124 6.06 -11.57 -6.57
N ASP A 125 6.25 -10.31 -6.95
CA ASP A 125 5.30 -9.60 -7.81
C ASP A 125 5.66 -9.77 -9.29
N VAL A 126 5.76 -11.02 -9.73
CA VAL A 126 6.09 -11.35 -11.12
C VAL A 126 4.96 -10.92 -12.05
N ASP A 127 5.32 -10.41 -13.22
CA ASP A 127 4.40 -10.04 -14.29
C ASP A 127 3.40 -8.91 -13.96
N LYS A 128 3.70 -8.05 -12.97
CA LYS A 128 2.96 -6.79 -12.81
C LYS A 128 3.65 -5.60 -13.48
N GLU A 129 2.84 -4.67 -13.94
CA GLU A 129 3.26 -3.33 -14.37
C GLU A 129 2.69 -2.29 -13.42
N THR A 130 3.49 -1.25 -13.16
CA THR A 130 3.06 -0.08 -12.39
C THR A 130 3.16 1.15 -13.28
N ILE A 131 2.04 1.81 -13.51
CA ILE A 131 1.99 3.11 -14.19
C ILE A 131 1.79 4.18 -13.13
N THR A 132 2.67 5.17 -13.12
CA THR A 132 2.70 6.24 -12.12
C THR A 132 2.51 7.59 -12.80
N VAL A 133 1.58 8.40 -12.28
CA VAL A 133 1.39 9.79 -12.70
C VAL A 133 1.48 10.70 -11.49
N THR A 134 2.25 11.79 -11.62
CA THR A 134 2.30 12.87 -10.63
C THR A 134 1.38 13.99 -11.09
N SER A 135 0.53 14.48 -10.19
CA SER A 135 -0.39 15.59 -10.44
C SER A 135 -0.60 16.39 -9.15
N SER A 136 -1.46 17.40 -9.17
CA SER A 136 -1.84 18.19 -8.00
C SER A 136 -3.31 18.55 -8.01
N TRP A 137 -3.86 18.74 -6.81
CA TRP A 137 -5.01 19.62 -6.61
C TRP A 137 -4.46 21.05 -6.52
N SER A 138 -4.90 21.95 -7.40
CA SER A 138 -4.38 23.32 -7.47
C SER A 138 -5.37 24.24 -8.18
N GLY A 139 -5.56 25.46 -7.68
CA GLY A 139 -6.54 26.41 -8.19
C GLY A 139 -7.94 25.81 -8.23
N GLU A 140 -8.64 25.98 -9.36
CA GLU A 140 -9.98 25.42 -9.54
C GLU A 140 -10.04 23.89 -9.46
N ARG A 141 -8.91 23.20 -9.64
CA ARG A 141 -8.84 21.74 -9.55
C ARG A 141 -8.75 21.23 -8.10
N ALA A 142 -8.68 22.10 -7.10
CA ALA A 142 -8.83 21.74 -5.69
C ALA A 142 -10.32 21.73 -5.28
N GLY A 143 -11.11 20.91 -5.97
CA GLY A 143 -12.57 20.96 -5.92
C GLY A 143 -13.22 20.37 -4.67
N GLY A 144 -12.48 19.65 -3.83
CA GLY A 144 -13.04 18.92 -2.69
C GLY A 144 -13.89 17.72 -3.09
N SER A 145 -14.62 17.16 -2.13
CA SER A 145 -15.41 15.92 -2.32
C SER A 145 -16.78 16.15 -2.97
N VAL A 146 -17.46 15.05 -3.31
CA VAL A 146 -18.81 15.01 -3.93
C VAL A 146 -19.91 15.73 -3.13
N ASN A 147 -19.63 16.16 -1.89
CA ASN A 147 -20.55 16.99 -1.10
C ASN A 147 -20.87 18.32 -1.79
N ASP A 148 -19.99 18.78 -2.68
CA ASP A 148 -20.24 19.91 -3.57
C ASP A 148 -19.95 19.51 -5.01
N LEU A 149 -20.99 19.15 -5.75
CA LEU A 149 -20.85 18.60 -7.11
C LEU A 149 -20.27 19.59 -8.12
N GLU A 150 -20.55 20.89 -7.98
CA GLU A 150 -20.09 21.92 -8.92
C GLU A 150 -18.57 22.03 -8.91
N SER A 151 -18.00 22.14 -7.71
CA SER A 151 -16.54 22.19 -7.55
C SER A 151 -15.89 20.82 -7.69
N TRP A 152 -16.54 19.74 -7.23
CA TRP A 152 -16.00 18.38 -7.34
C TRP A 152 -15.72 17.98 -8.79
N GLN A 153 -16.57 18.38 -9.73
CA GLN A 153 -16.40 18.11 -11.17
C GLN A 153 -15.13 18.75 -11.75
N LYS A 154 -14.55 19.74 -11.06
CA LYS A 154 -13.31 20.41 -11.48
C LYS A 154 -12.04 19.68 -11.03
N ASN A 155 -12.14 18.69 -10.14
CA ASN A 155 -10.97 17.90 -9.72
C ASN A 155 -10.26 17.25 -10.92
N PRO A 156 -8.95 16.95 -10.82
CA PRO A 156 -8.24 16.22 -11.86
C PRO A 156 -8.94 14.90 -12.20
N ARG A 157 -8.98 14.55 -13.48
CA ARG A 157 -9.61 13.32 -13.98
C ARG A 157 -8.60 12.52 -14.79
N PHE A 158 -8.64 11.20 -14.67
CA PHE A 158 -7.72 10.31 -15.37
C PHE A 158 -8.51 9.23 -16.11
N ALA A 159 -8.27 9.11 -17.41
CA ALA A 159 -8.85 8.06 -18.24
C ALA A 159 -7.97 6.82 -18.19
N LEU A 160 -8.54 5.68 -17.78
CA LEU A 160 -7.93 4.36 -17.81
C LEU A 160 -8.69 3.47 -18.80
N LYS A 161 -7.97 2.81 -19.71
CA LYS A 161 -8.53 1.81 -20.62
C LYS A 161 -7.68 0.55 -20.59
N LEU A 162 -8.34 -0.61 -20.60
CA LEU A 162 -7.70 -1.92 -20.53
C LEU A 162 -7.82 -2.66 -21.88
N THR A 163 -6.80 -3.46 -22.21
CA THR A 163 -6.77 -4.36 -23.37
C THR A 163 -7.57 -5.63 -23.13
N LYS A 164 -7.71 -6.05 -21.86
CA LYS A 164 -8.44 -7.25 -21.41
C LYS A 164 -9.02 -7.04 -20.01
N ASP A 165 -10.03 -7.84 -19.66
CA ASP A 165 -10.61 -7.86 -18.32
C ASP A 165 -9.51 -8.17 -17.30
N ALA A 166 -9.41 -7.36 -16.25
CA ALA A 166 -8.35 -7.51 -15.27
C ALA A 166 -8.72 -6.96 -13.91
N THR A 167 -8.03 -7.47 -12.90
CA THR A 167 -8.02 -6.84 -11.58
C THR A 167 -6.92 -5.79 -11.53
N VAL A 168 -7.27 -4.60 -11.06
CA VAL A 168 -6.40 -3.43 -11.01
C VAL A 168 -6.36 -2.91 -9.58
N ASN A 169 -5.16 -2.64 -9.08
CA ASN A 169 -4.96 -1.85 -7.87
C ASN A 169 -4.75 -0.39 -8.26
N ILE A 170 -5.51 0.50 -7.63
CA ILE A 170 -5.44 1.94 -7.86
C ILE A 170 -5.08 2.60 -6.54
N LEU A 171 -3.99 3.36 -6.52
CA LEU A 171 -3.48 4.02 -5.32
C LEU A 171 -3.40 5.53 -5.54
N LEU A 172 -4.05 6.28 -4.66
CA LEU A 172 -3.89 7.73 -4.50
C LEU A 172 -2.94 7.98 -3.32
N CYS A 173 -1.72 8.40 -3.62
CA CYS A 173 -0.64 8.63 -2.66
C CYS A 173 -0.42 10.12 -2.41
N GLN A 174 -0.42 10.54 -1.14
CA GLN A 174 -0.06 11.90 -0.74
C GLN A 174 1.46 12.02 -0.54
N THR A 175 2.10 12.96 -1.24
CA THR A 175 3.56 13.13 -1.18
C THR A 175 4.05 13.72 0.14
N GLU A 176 5.35 13.60 0.41
CA GLU A 176 5.95 13.96 1.70
C GLU A 176 6.44 15.42 1.79
N LYS A 177 6.28 16.21 0.72
CA LYS A 177 6.81 17.58 0.64
C LYS A 177 6.17 18.57 1.62
N GLU A 178 4.99 18.27 2.19
CA GLU A 178 4.22 19.20 3.02
C GLU A 178 4.20 18.84 4.52
N GLN A 179 5.38 18.71 5.13
CA GLN A 179 5.54 18.60 6.59
C GLN A 179 4.66 17.53 7.27
N ASN A 180 4.35 16.44 6.56
CA ASN A 180 3.46 15.37 7.01
C ASN A 180 2.00 15.76 7.32
N LYS A 181 1.53 16.96 6.97
CA LYS A 181 0.10 17.25 7.08
C LYS A 181 -0.65 16.55 5.95
N LEU A 182 -1.24 15.41 6.25
CA LEU A 182 -2.14 14.72 5.33
C LEU A 182 -3.43 15.53 5.17
N SER A 183 -4.02 15.48 3.98
CA SER A 183 -5.42 15.85 3.74
C SER A 183 -6.29 14.60 3.84
N ALA A 184 -7.58 14.79 4.11
CA ALA A 184 -8.52 13.69 3.99
C ALA A 184 -8.74 13.42 2.49
N VAL A 185 -8.41 12.24 2.00
CA VAL A 185 -8.41 11.95 0.55
C VAL A 185 -9.23 10.70 0.21
N GLY A 186 -9.69 10.67 -1.04
CA GLY A 186 -10.41 9.57 -1.64
C GLY A 186 -10.49 9.75 -3.15
N PHE A 187 -11.07 8.76 -3.83
CA PHE A 187 -11.31 8.87 -5.26
C PHE A 187 -12.56 8.10 -5.67
N HIS A 188 -13.09 8.48 -6.81
CA HIS A 188 -14.19 7.78 -7.46
C HIS A 188 -13.73 7.19 -8.80
N ILE A 189 -14.31 6.06 -9.18
CA ILE A 189 -14.12 5.48 -10.51
C ILE A 189 -15.49 5.38 -11.18
N PHE A 190 -15.59 5.94 -12.37
CA PHE A 190 -16.79 5.86 -13.21
C PHE A 190 -16.45 5.12 -14.49
N GLU A 191 -17.27 4.14 -14.88
CA GLU A 191 -17.34 3.73 -16.27
C GLU A 191 -17.88 4.89 -17.12
N LYS A 192 -17.24 5.15 -18.26
CA LYS A 192 -17.63 6.24 -19.16
C LYS A 192 -19.11 6.12 -19.53
N ASN A 193 -19.83 7.24 -19.46
CA ASN A 193 -21.27 7.38 -19.69
C ASN A 193 -22.18 6.80 -18.58
N GLN A 194 -21.64 6.28 -17.48
CA GLN A 194 -22.45 5.92 -16.31
C GLN A 194 -22.58 7.10 -15.34
N LYS A 195 -23.78 7.24 -14.76
CA LYS A 195 -24.07 8.25 -13.73
C LYS A 195 -23.61 7.81 -12.35
N GLU A 196 -23.75 6.52 -12.05
CA GLU A 196 -23.24 5.94 -10.80
C GLU A 196 -21.79 5.49 -10.98
N PRO A 197 -20.94 5.69 -9.96
CA PRO A 197 -19.58 5.21 -10.02
C PRO A 197 -19.51 3.70 -9.80
N THR A 198 -18.63 3.07 -10.56
CA THR A 198 -18.21 1.67 -10.39
C THR A 198 -17.50 1.48 -9.04
N PHE A 199 -16.85 2.53 -8.51
CA PHE A 199 -16.22 2.53 -7.19
C PHE A 199 -16.35 3.89 -6.49
N LYS A 200 -16.76 3.85 -5.21
CA LYS A 200 -16.70 4.98 -4.28
C LYS A 200 -15.72 4.59 -3.17
N HIS A 201 -14.66 5.38 -2.97
CA HIS A 201 -13.78 5.16 -1.82
C HIS A 201 -14.60 5.34 -0.53
N GLN A 202 -14.60 4.34 0.35
CA GLN A 202 -15.55 4.23 1.45
C GLN A 202 -15.25 5.18 2.63
N SER A 203 -14.01 5.67 2.74
CA SER A 203 -13.59 6.53 3.83
C SER A 203 -12.80 7.72 3.30
N TRP A 204 -13.16 8.91 3.78
CA TRP A 204 -12.39 10.14 3.57
C TRP A 204 -11.60 10.40 4.84
N ASN A 205 -10.36 9.93 4.88
CA ASN A 205 -9.51 10.05 6.06
C ASN A 205 -8.11 10.52 5.65
N TYR A 206 -7.31 10.88 6.65
CA TYR A 206 -5.94 11.32 6.54
C TYR A 206 -5.01 10.15 6.21
N PHE A 207 -5.27 9.50 5.07
CA PHE A 207 -4.51 8.36 4.59
C PHE A 207 -3.29 8.83 3.81
N ARG A 208 -2.11 8.28 4.12
CA ARG A 208 -0.95 8.45 3.23
C ARG A 208 -1.22 7.85 1.85
N ILE A 209 -2.00 6.76 1.81
CA ILE A 209 -2.44 6.07 0.60
C ILE A 209 -3.92 5.72 0.74
N ALA A 210 -4.77 6.26 -0.12
CA ALA A 210 -6.11 5.74 -0.37
C ALA A 210 -6.00 4.72 -1.52
N SER A 211 -6.52 3.51 -1.36
CA SER A 211 -6.34 2.46 -2.37
C SER A 211 -7.60 1.65 -2.61
N CYS A 212 -7.69 1.03 -3.78
CA CYS A 212 -8.69 0.00 -4.03
C CYS A 212 -8.13 -1.09 -4.95
N LYS A 213 -8.68 -2.29 -4.80
CA LYS A 213 -8.53 -3.39 -5.73
C LYS A 213 -9.87 -3.66 -6.39
N ILE A 214 -9.93 -3.58 -7.73
CA ILE A 214 -11.19 -3.66 -8.46
C ILE A 214 -11.04 -4.45 -9.76
N ALA A 215 -12.04 -5.28 -10.09
CA ALA A 215 -12.15 -5.94 -11.38
C ALA A 215 -12.79 -4.97 -12.40
N LEU A 216 -12.08 -4.73 -13.50
CA LEU A 216 -12.50 -3.83 -14.58
C LEU A 216 -12.55 -4.60 -15.89
N LYS A 217 -13.48 -4.22 -16.76
CA LYS A 217 -13.70 -4.85 -18.06
C LYS A 217 -12.88 -4.18 -19.16
N ALA A 218 -12.48 -4.98 -20.14
CA ALA A 218 -11.93 -4.51 -21.40
C ALA A 218 -12.95 -3.67 -22.18
N SER A 219 -12.48 -2.91 -23.18
CA SER A 219 -13.31 -2.12 -24.10
C SER A 219 -14.05 -0.92 -23.49
N THR A 220 -14.05 -0.79 -22.17
CA THR A 220 -14.57 0.38 -21.46
C THR A 220 -13.43 1.35 -21.11
N THR A 221 -13.74 2.65 -21.14
CA THR A 221 -12.88 3.67 -20.52
C THR A 221 -13.42 4.00 -19.14
N TYR A 222 -12.56 4.00 -18.13
CA TYR A 222 -12.87 4.40 -16.77
C TYR A 222 -12.30 5.79 -16.49
N SER A 223 -13.07 6.64 -15.81
CA SER A 223 -12.62 7.92 -15.29
C SER A 223 -12.35 7.80 -13.80
N ILE A 224 -11.11 8.06 -13.40
CA ILE A 224 -10.66 8.09 -12.01
C ILE A 224 -10.58 9.55 -11.59
N ILE A 225 -11.28 9.91 -10.51
CA ILE A 225 -11.39 11.30 -10.03
C ILE A 225 -10.88 11.35 -8.58
N PRO A 226 -9.57 11.56 -8.36
CA PRO A 226 -9.01 11.80 -7.04
C PRO A 226 -9.39 13.18 -6.51
N SER A 227 -9.73 13.24 -5.23
CA SER A 227 -10.11 14.49 -4.55
C SER A 227 -9.64 14.49 -3.10
N THR A 228 -9.53 15.68 -2.56
CA THR A 228 -9.53 15.93 -1.11
C THR A 228 -10.96 16.00 -0.59
N PHE A 229 -11.15 15.90 0.71
CA PHE A 229 -12.47 16.05 1.31
C PHE A 229 -12.94 17.52 1.24
N TYR A 230 -12.05 18.44 1.64
CA TYR A 230 -12.30 19.87 1.65
C TYR A 230 -11.81 20.53 0.37
N LYS A 231 -12.50 21.60 -0.06
CA LYS A 231 -12.07 22.42 -1.19
C LYS A 231 -10.83 23.24 -0.86
N ASN A 232 -10.14 23.71 -1.89
CA ASN A 232 -8.98 24.59 -1.80
C ASN A 232 -7.79 23.96 -1.05
N GLU A 233 -7.82 22.65 -0.80
CA GLU A 233 -6.67 21.91 -0.32
C GLU A 233 -5.73 21.64 -1.50
N GLU A 234 -4.86 22.61 -1.76
CA GLU A 234 -3.87 22.50 -2.82
C GLU A 234 -2.70 21.62 -2.38
N LYS A 235 -2.52 20.46 -3.01
CA LYS A 235 -1.43 19.54 -2.72
C LYS A 235 -1.02 18.71 -3.93
N PRO A 236 0.27 18.34 -4.05
CA PRO A 236 0.71 17.32 -4.98
C PRO A 236 0.31 15.91 -4.52
N PHE A 237 -0.07 15.08 -5.48
CA PHE A 237 -0.36 13.66 -5.27
C PHE A 237 0.25 12.80 -6.38
N ILE A 238 0.35 11.51 -6.10
CA ILE A 238 0.74 10.49 -7.06
C ILE A 238 -0.41 9.52 -7.22
N LEU A 239 -0.80 9.23 -8.47
CA LEU A 239 -1.77 8.20 -8.80
C LEU A 239 -1.02 7.01 -9.42
N LYS A 240 -1.15 5.83 -8.84
CA LYS A 240 -0.56 4.59 -9.36
C LYS A 240 -1.63 3.61 -9.80
N ILE A 241 -1.41 3.00 -10.95
CA ILE A 241 -2.17 1.88 -11.49
C ILE A 241 -1.26 0.66 -11.49
N ILE A 242 -1.66 -0.41 -10.80
CA ILE A 242 -0.86 -1.63 -10.68
C ILE A 242 -1.72 -2.83 -11.09
N THR A 243 -1.30 -3.51 -12.14
CA THR A 243 -2.02 -4.65 -12.71
C THR A 243 -1.04 -5.58 -13.43
N GLN A 244 -1.54 -6.66 -14.04
CA GLN A 244 -0.70 -7.56 -14.84
C GLN A 244 -0.12 -6.80 -16.05
N LYS A 245 1.14 -7.07 -16.38
CA LYS A 245 1.86 -6.45 -17.50
C LYS A 245 1.10 -6.60 -18.82
N GLY A 246 1.04 -5.52 -19.60
CA GLY A 246 0.37 -5.47 -20.90
C GLY A 246 -1.16 -5.41 -20.83
N VAL A 247 -1.74 -5.18 -19.65
CA VAL A 247 -3.19 -5.01 -19.47
C VAL A 247 -3.62 -3.58 -19.80
N VAL A 248 -2.79 -2.59 -19.51
CA VAL A 248 -3.19 -1.19 -19.72
C VAL A 248 -3.00 -0.80 -21.18
N ASP A 249 -4.09 -0.42 -21.85
CA ASP A 249 -4.09 0.14 -23.21
C ASP A 249 -3.67 1.61 -23.17
N SER A 250 -4.30 2.39 -22.29
CA SER A 250 -3.93 3.78 -22.06
C SER A 250 -4.28 4.25 -20.65
N PHE A 251 -3.44 5.13 -20.12
CA PHE A 251 -3.68 5.84 -18.88
C PHE A 251 -3.20 7.28 -19.02
N LYS A 252 -4.11 8.26 -18.95
CA LYS A 252 -3.79 9.68 -19.16
C LYS A 252 -4.65 10.60 -18.31
N GLN A 253 -4.07 11.72 -17.91
CA GLN A 253 -4.82 12.82 -17.31
C GLN A 253 -5.66 13.52 -18.39
N GLU A 254 -6.92 13.75 -18.09
CA GLU A 254 -7.83 14.56 -18.91
C GLU A 254 -7.61 16.04 -18.55
N LEU A 255 -7.60 16.90 -19.57
CA LEU A 255 -7.39 18.35 -19.42
C LEU A 255 -8.65 19.05 -18.91
#